data_AF-A0A1Z9PNG3-F1
#
_entry.id   AF-A0A1Z9PNG3-F1
#
_cell.length_a   1.000
_cell.length_b   1.000
_cell.length_c   1.000
_cell.angle_alpha   90.00
_cell.angle_beta   90.00
_cell.angle_gamma   90.00
#
_symmetry.space_group_name_H-M   'P 1'
#
loop_
_entity.id
_entity.type
_entity.pdbx_description
1 polymer ?
#
loop_
_entity_poly.entity_id
_entity_poly.type
_entity_poly.pdbx_seq_one_letter_code
_entity_poly.pdbx_strand_id
1 'polypeptide(L)'
;MAKIIEPERQQDNQDVEQLETFAEEQQETPDVQEPEIPDKYKGKSAEELVQMHQEAEKLLGRQSSEVGELRKVVDTYIQTQLTEDTKEAPQQDEEVDWFTDPDKAVDRAIQNHPKIKEAEAVTQQYKATTALSMLQRKHPDMQQILQDTNFAEWIKASNVRTRLFVAADQQYDSEAADELFSLWKERQNIVQQTAAVEEQSRKQAVKAASTGNARGSTESAPKKIYRRADIINLMRTDPDRYAALQPEIMKAYEEKRVR
;
A
#
# COMPACT_ATOMS: atom_id res chain seq x y z
N MET A 1 28.69 1.83 -69.23
CA MET A 1 29.07 1.33 -67.90
C MET A 1 28.29 0.06 -67.65
N ALA A 2 28.98 -1.07 -67.61
CA ALA A 2 28.43 -2.36 -67.24
C ALA A 2 29.21 -2.84 -66.01
N LYS A 3 28.51 -3.26 -64.94
CA LYS A 3 29.15 -3.94 -63.82
C LYS A 3 28.13 -4.75 -63.04
N ILE A 4 28.11 -6.06 -63.29
CA ILE A 4 27.74 -7.07 -62.30
C ILE A 4 28.78 -8.17 -62.48
N ILE A 5 29.57 -8.40 -61.45
CA ILE A 5 30.62 -9.42 -61.39
C ILE A 5 30.31 -10.27 -60.16
N GLU A 6 29.98 -11.52 -60.42
CA GLU A 6 30.27 -12.71 -59.60
C GLU A 6 31.26 -13.54 -60.44
N PRO A 7 32.19 -14.34 -59.87
CA PRO A 7 31.78 -15.59 -59.21
C PRO A 7 32.70 -16.13 -58.07
N GLU A 8 32.19 -17.16 -57.40
CA GLU A 8 32.84 -18.05 -56.43
C GLU A 8 34.10 -18.79 -56.95
N ARG A 9 34.98 -19.20 -56.01
CA ARG A 9 35.64 -20.53 -55.88
C ARG A 9 36.58 -20.51 -54.64
N GLN A 10 36.28 -21.22 -53.56
CA GLN A 10 36.58 -22.64 -53.23
C GLN A 10 38.02 -22.94 -52.73
N GLN A 11 38.05 -23.49 -51.50
CA GLN A 11 39.03 -24.46 -50.90
C GLN A 11 40.44 -23.89 -50.56
N ASP A 12 41.13 -24.25 -49.48
CA ASP A 12 41.20 -25.53 -48.76
C ASP A 12 41.94 -25.39 -47.40
N ASN A 13 41.59 -26.30 -46.46
CA ASN A 13 42.41 -26.99 -45.44
C ASN A 13 43.52 -26.33 -44.56
N GLN A 14 43.42 -26.68 -43.26
CA GLN A 14 44.48 -27.07 -42.30
C GLN A 14 45.41 -25.98 -41.73
N ASP A 15 45.36 -25.74 -40.41
CA ASP A 15 46.30 -26.34 -39.45
C ASP A 15 46.07 -25.83 -38.02
N VAL A 16 46.39 -26.71 -37.07
CA VAL A 16 46.17 -26.61 -35.64
C VAL A 16 47.51 -26.26 -35.00
N GLU A 17 47.65 -25.11 -34.34
CA GLU A 17 48.58 -24.94 -33.18
C GLU A 17 48.46 -23.53 -32.54
N GLN A 18 48.06 -23.54 -31.26
CA GLN A 18 48.79 -22.93 -30.12
C GLN A 18 49.03 -21.40 -30.16
N LEU A 19 48.37 -20.62 -29.30
CA LEU A 19 48.83 -19.95 -28.06
C LEU A 19 47.79 -18.81 -27.91
N GLU A 20 47.23 -18.35 -26.79
CA GLU A 20 47.73 -18.10 -25.45
C GLU A 20 46.54 -17.53 -24.64
N THR A 21 46.56 -17.72 -23.32
CA THR A 21 45.89 -16.89 -22.31
C THR A 21 44.38 -16.68 -22.37
N PHE A 22 43.64 -17.48 -21.59
CA PHE A 22 42.45 -16.97 -20.89
C PHE A 22 42.58 -17.26 -19.40
N ALA A 23 42.39 -16.20 -18.62
CA ALA A 23 42.57 -16.12 -17.20
C ALA A 23 41.60 -17.03 -16.42
N GLU A 24 42.06 -17.50 -15.26
CA GLU A 24 41.22 -18.01 -14.19
C GLU A 24 40.19 -16.94 -13.78
N GLU A 25 38.95 -17.09 -14.23
CA GLU A 25 37.79 -16.56 -13.51
C GLU A 25 37.12 -17.72 -12.79
N GLN A 26 37.27 -17.72 -11.47
CA GLN A 26 36.52 -18.57 -10.55
C GLN A 26 35.02 -18.33 -10.77
N GLN A 27 34.35 -19.29 -11.42
CA GLN A 27 32.91 -19.40 -11.36
C GLN A 27 32.52 -19.88 -9.96
N GLU A 28 32.02 -18.96 -9.13
CA GLU A 28 31.26 -19.29 -7.94
C GLU A 28 30.06 -20.17 -8.36
N THR A 29 30.05 -21.40 -7.87
CA THR A 29 28.88 -22.27 -7.90
C THR A 29 27.75 -21.61 -7.11
N PRO A 30 26.56 -21.36 -7.69
CA PRO A 30 25.41 -20.98 -6.89
C PRO A 30 25.06 -22.14 -5.96
N ASP A 31 24.96 -21.80 -4.67
CA ASP A 31 24.52 -22.68 -3.59
C ASP A 31 23.21 -23.36 -3.99
N VAL A 32 23.22 -24.70 -4.03
CA VAL A 32 22.01 -25.50 -4.26
C VAL A 32 21.21 -25.42 -2.96
N GLN A 33 20.32 -24.44 -2.87
CA GLN A 33 19.26 -24.47 -1.86
C GLN A 33 18.45 -25.75 -2.11
N GLU A 34 18.54 -26.69 -1.18
CA GLU A 34 17.60 -27.81 -1.11
C GLU A 34 16.18 -27.23 -1.21
N PRO A 35 15.31 -27.75 -2.09
CA PRO A 35 13.94 -27.27 -2.15
C PRO A 35 13.28 -27.60 -0.81
N GLU A 36 13.12 -26.59 0.05
CA GLU A 36 12.30 -26.71 1.25
C GLU A 36 10.88 -27.00 0.79
N ILE A 37 10.55 -28.29 0.75
CA ILE A 37 9.19 -28.74 0.49
C ILE A 37 8.32 -28.10 1.58
N PRO A 38 7.31 -27.28 1.23
CA PRO A 38 6.47 -26.63 2.22
C PRO A 38 5.89 -27.65 3.20
N ASP A 39 5.77 -27.28 4.49
CA ASP A 39 5.36 -28.20 5.57
C ASP A 39 4.07 -28.99 5.29
N LYS A 40 3.18 -28.44 4.46
CA LYS A 40 1.91 -29.07 4.04
C LYS A 40 2.08 -30.32 3.16
N TYR A 41 3.25 -30.50 2.55
CA TYR A 41 3.57 -31.60 1.65
C TYR A 41 4.55 -32.61 2.27
N LYS A 42 5.13 -32.31 3.45
CA LYS A 42 6.03 -33.22 4.17
C LYS A 42 5.25 -34.44 4.70
N GLY A 43 5.74 -35.65 4.40
CA GLY A 43 5.20 -36.91 4.92
C GLY A 43 3.96 -37.48 4.20
N LYS A 44 3.49 -36.85 3.11
CA LYS A 44 2.38 -37.35 2.29
C LYS A 44 2.86 -38.34 1.24
N SER A 45 2.03 -39.34 0.94
CA SER A 45 2.31 -40.28 -0.15
C SER A 45 2.19 -39.61 -1.52
N ALA A 46 2.88 -40.14 -2.53
CA ALA A 46 2.81 -39.58 -3.89
C ALA A 46 1.38 -39.55 -4.46
N GLU A 47 0.55 -40.54 -4.10
CA GLU A 47 -0.86 -40.62 -4.50
C GLU A 47 -1.71 -39.51 -3.87
N GLU A 48 -1.48 -39.21 -2.58
CA GLU A 48 -2.17 -38.15 -1.84
C GLU A 48 -1.78 -36.74 -2.35
N LEU A 49 -0.53 -36.56 -2.79
CA LEU A 49 -0.07 -35.32 -3.44
C LEU A 49 -0.77 -35.09 -4.78
N VAL A 50 -0.90 -36.14 -5.60
CA VAL A 50 -1.60 -36.07 -6.89
C VAL A 50 -3.08 -35.77 -6.68
N GLN A 51 -3.72 -36.40 -5.69
CA GLN A 51 -5.12 -36.12 -5.38
C GLN A 51 -5.33 -34.68 -4.92
N MET A 52 -4.47 -34.15 -4.05
CA MET A 52 -4.53 -32.75 -3.64
C MET A 52 -4.35 -31.79 -4.82
N HIS A 53 -3.44 -32.10 -5.75
CA HIS A 53 -3.24 -31.29 -6.94
C HIS A 53 -4.47 -31.29 -7.85
N GLN A 54 -5.07 -32.45 -8.10
CA GLN A 54 -6.31 -32.57 -8.88
C GLN A 54 -7.50 -31.87 -8.21
N GLU A 55 -7.62 -31.95 -6.89
CA GLU A 55 -8.63 -31.22 -6.13
C GLU A 55 -8.41 -29.70 -6.19
N ALA A 56 -7.16 -29.25 -6.12
CA ALA A 56 -6.79 -27.86 -6.26
C ALA A 56 -7.06 -27.33 -7.68
N GLU A 57 -6.70 -28.07 -8.73
CA GLU A 57 -7.01 -27.72 -10.12
C GLU A 57 -8.51 -27.65 -10.36
N LYS A 58 -9.27 -28.61 -9.83
CA LYS A 58 -10.74 -28.62 -9.93
C LYS A 58 -11.38 -27.45 -9.18
N LEU A 59 -10.88 -27.12 -8.00
CA LEU A 59 -11.35 -25.98 -7.21
C LEU A 59 -11.01 -24.66 -7.91
N LEU A 60 -9.79 -24.54 -8.45
CA LEU A 60 -9.35 -23.38 -9.22
C LEU A 60 -10.17 -23.19 -10.51
N GLY A 61 -10.47 -24.29 -11.22
CA GLY A 61 -11.33 -24.28 -12.39
C GLY A 61 -12.75 -23.81 -12.06
N ARG A 62 -13.31 -24.25 -10.93
CA ARG A 62 -14.61 -23.79 -10.42
C ARG A 62 -14.61 -22.31 -10.07
N GLN A 63 -13.61 -21.85 -9.31
CA GLN A 63 -13.47 -20.43 -8.98
C GLN A 63 -13.29 -19.57 -10.25
N SER A 64 -12.53 -20.06 -11.23
CA SER A 64 -12.36 -19.37 -12.51
C SER A 64 -13.66 -19.27 -13.30
N SER A 65 -14.50 -20.31 -13.28
CA SER A 65 -15.84 -20.26 -13.88
C SER A 65 -16.78 -19.29 -13.15
N GLU A 66 -16.77 -19.29 -11.82
CA GLU A 66 -17.57 -18.35 -11.01
C GLU A 66 -17.15 -16.89 -11.25
N VAL A 67 -15.83 -16.61 -11.32
CA VAL A 67 -15.32 -15.27 -11.64
C VAL A 67 -15.63 -14.87 -13.08
N GLY A 68 -15.59 -15.81 -14.03
CA GLY A 68 -15.98 -15.57 -15.42
C GLY A 68 -17.49 -15.25 -15.58
N GLU A 69 -18.35 -15.93 -14.82
CA GLU A 69 -19.78 -15.62 -14.75
C GLU A 69 -20.04 -14.25 -14.10
N LEU A 70 -19.34 -13.92 -13.01
CA LEU A 70 -19.41 -12.59 -12.41
C LEU A 70 -18.95 -11.49 -13.37
N ARG A 71 -17.88 -11.71 -14.14
CA ARG A 71 -17.46 -10.78 -15.20
C ARG A 71 -18.56 -10.59 -16.23
N LYS A 72 -19.21 -11.65 -16.70
CA LYS A 72 -20.34 -11.55 -17.64
C LYS A 72 -21.52 -10.77 -17.07
N VAL A 73 -21.88 -10.99 -15.81
CA VAL A 73 -22.99 -10.27 -15.15
C VAL A 73 -22.66 -8.79 -15.03
N VAL A 74 -21.42 -8.44 -14.65
CA VAL A 74 -20.96 -7.05 -14.57
C VAL A 74 -20.90 -6.41 -15.96
N ASP A 75 -20.35 -7.10 -16.95
CA ASP A 75 -20.31 -6.61 -18.34
C ASP A 75 -21.73 -6.38 -18.88
N THR A 76 -22.65 -7.31 -18.60
CA THR A 76 -24.07 -7.17 -18.95
C THR A 76 -24.68 -5.98 -18.23
N TYR A 77 -24.42 -5.80 -16.93
CA TYR A 77 -24.91 -4.68 -16.14
C TYR A 77 -24.40 -3.33 -16.65
N ILE A 78 -23.10 -3.23 -16.94
CA ILE A 78 -22.46 -2.04 -17.54
C ILE A 78 -23.07 -1.77 -18.91
N GLN A 79 -23.26 -2.80 -19.74
CA GLN A 79 -23.86 -2.65 -21.06
C GLN A 79 -25.31 -2.18 -20.97
N THR A 80 -26.12 -2.72 -20.06
CA THR A 80 -27.49 -2.24 -19.82
C THR A 80 -27.50 -0.80 -19.32
N GLN A 81 -26.62 -0.43 -18.38
CA GLN A 81 -26.55 0.95 -17.87
C GLN A 81 -26.07 1.92 -18.94
N LEU A 82 -25.06 1.54 -19.75
CA LEU A 82 -24.67 2.35 -20.92
C LEU A 82 -25.84 2.51 -21.88
N THR A 83 -26.63 1.47 -22.15
CA THR A 83 -27.78 1.58 -23.06
C THR A 83 -28.96 2.37 -22.45
N GLU A 84 -29.11 2.39 -21.12
CA GLU A 84 -30.13 3.20 -20.44
C GLU A 84 -29.71 4.67 -20.33
N ASP A 85 -28.42 4.95 -20.06
CA ASP A 85 -27.84 6.29 -20.06
C ASP A 85 -27.66 6.85 -21.48
N THR A 86 -27.56 5.99 -22.51
CA THR A 86 -27.53 6.37 -23.95
C THR A 86 -28.92 6.29 -24.59
N LYS A 87 -29.98 6.63 -23.85
CA LYS A 87 -31.29 6.98 -24.42
C LYS A 87 -31.33 8.38 -25.04
N GLU A 88 -30.18 9.03 -25.23
CA GLU A 88 -30.00 9.88 -26.39
C GLU A 88 -29.62 8.94 -27.54
N ALA A 89 -30.62 8.64 -28.39
CA ALA A 89 -30.32 8.07 -29.70
C ALA A 89 -29.14 8.86 -30.29
N PRO A 90 -28.11 8.22 -30.88
CA PRO A 90 -27.16 8.97 -31.68
C PRO A 90 -28.01 9.82 -32.60
N GLN A 91 -27.91 11.15 -32.48
CA GLN A 91 -28.58 12.05 -33.39
C GLN A 91 -28.13 11.53 -34.75
N GLN A 92 -29.03 10.84 -35.46
CA GLN A 92 -28.82 10.54 -36.86
C GLN A 92 -28.39 11.88 -37.42
N ASP A 93 -27.23 11.92 -38.06
CA ASP A 93 -26.75 13.10 -38.74
C ASP A 93 -27.89 13.57 -39.65
N GLU A 94 -28.78 14.43 -39.14
CA GLU A 94 -29.85 15.03 -39.92
C GLU A 94 -29.06 15.74 -41.00
N GLU A 95 -29.09 15.29 -42.26
CA GLU A 95 -28.42 15.99 -43.34
C GLU A 95 -29.00 17.41 -43.37
N VAL A 96 -28.34 18.34 -42.68
CA VAL A 96 -28.77 19.72 -42.57
C VAL A 96 -28.57 20.27 -43.96
N ASP A 97 -29.66 20.36 -44.70
CA ASP A 97 -29.67 20.93 -46.02
C ASP A 97 -29.37 22.42 -45.89
N TRP A 98 -28.35 22.86 -46.64
CA TRP A 98 -27.94 24.26 -46.72
C TRP A 98 -29.10 25.18 -47.11
N PHE A 99 -30.11 24.66 -47.82
CA PHE A 99 -31.29 25.42 -48.19
C PHE A 99 -32.34 25.58 -47.09
N THR A 100 -32.47 24.62 -46.17
CA THR A 100 -33.47 24.69 -45.10
C THR A 100 -32.95 25.38 -43.85
N ASP A 101 -31.67 25.18 -43.53
CA ASP A 101 -31.00 25.77 -42.35
C ASP A 101 -29.52 26.11 -42.71
N PRO A 102 -29.25 27.18 -43.49
CA PRO A 102 -27.91 27.53 -43.95
C PRO A 102 -26.92 27.78 -42.82
N ASP A 103 -27.35 28.40 -41.72
CA ASP A 103 -26.48 28.70 -40.57
C ASP A 103 -25.98 27.40 -39.91
N LYS A 104 -26.87 26.43 -39.66
CA LYS A 104 -26.49 25.13 -39.09
C LYS A 104 -25.63 24.31 -40.04
N ALA A 105 -25.88 24.38 -41.35
CA ALA A 105 -25.09 23.69 -42.36
C ALA A 105 -23.64 24.23 -42.39
N VAL A 106 -23.49 25.56 -42.29
CA VAL A 106 -22.17 26.22 -42.22
C VAL A 106 -21.44 25.86 -40.93
N ASP A 107 -22.10 25.93 -39.76
CA ASP A 107 -21.49 25.57 -38.48
C ASP A 107 -21.00 24.11 -38.48
N ARG A 108 -21.81 23.19 -39.01
CA ARG A 108 -21.40 21.79 -39.15
C ARG A 108 -20.25 21.63 -40.14
N ALA A 109 -20.27 22.33 -41.27
CA ALA A 109 -19.18 22.29 -42.25
C ALA A 109 -17.87 22.81 -41.66
N ILE A 110 -17.92 23.83 -40.80
CA ILE A 110 -16.78 24.38 -40.06
C ILE A 110 -16.26 23.35 -39.04
N GLN A 111 -17.12 22.80 -38.19
CA GLN A 111 -16.72 21.78 -37.19
C GLN A 111 -16.15 20.52 -37.85
N ASN A 112 -16.70 20.12 -38.99
CA ASN A 112 -16.23 18.96 -39.74
C ASN A 112 -15.06 19.24 -40.68
N HIS A 113 -14.62 20.49 -40.79
CA HIS A 113 -13.57 20.86 -41.73
C HIS A 113 -12.23 20.20 -41.33
N PRO A 114 -11.50 19.58 -42.27
CA PRO A 114 -10.31 18.79 -41.97
C PRO A 114 -9.24 19.61 -41.21
N LYS A 115 -8.98 20.85 -41.62
CA LYS A 115 -8.02 21.72 -40.92
C LYS A 115 -8.41 22.09 -39.50
N ILE A 116 -9.72 22.19 -39.21
CA ILE A 116 -10.19 22.53 -37.86
C ILE A 116 -10.05 21.31 -36.98
N LYS A 117 -10.44 20.13 -37.47
CA LYS A 117 -10.19 18.85 -36.79
C LYS A 117 -8.71 18.60 -36.53
N GLU A 118 -7.85 18.87 -37.50
CA GLU A 118 -6.39 18.78 -37.32
C GLU A 118 -5.91 19.77 -36.25
N ALA A 119 -6.36 21.02 -36.29
CA ALA A 119 -5.98 22.03 -35.29
C ALA A 119 -6.48 21.68 -33.89
N GLU A 120 -7.70 21.16 -33.75
CA GLU A 120 -8.24 20.65 -32.49
C GLU A 120 -7.43 19.46 -31.98
N ALA A 121 -7.13 18.48 -32.83
CA ALA A 121 -6.32 17.32 -32.45
C ALA A 121 -4.92 17.74 -31.99
N VAL A 122 -4.26 18.65 -32.71
CA VAL A 122 -2.94 19.19 -32.33
C VAL A 122 -3.03 19.94 -31.01
N THR A 123 -4.09 20.74 -30.81
CA THR A 123 -4.30 21.48 -29.56
C THR A 123 -4.49 20.53 -28.38
N GLN A 124 -5.27 19.46 -28.55
CA GLN A 124 -5.49 18.44 -27.52
C GLN A 124 -4.19 17.69 -27.20
N GLN A 125 -3.43 17.28 -28.20
CA GLN A 125 -2.12 16.65 -27.99
C GLN A 125 -1.14 17.59 -27.27
N TYR A 126 -1.12 18.88 -27.62
CA TYR A 126 -0.28 19.87 -26.96
C TYR A 126 -0.67 20.08 -25.50
N LYS A 127 -1.98 20.14 -25.20
CA LYS A 127 -2.48 20.20 -23.82
C LYS A 127 -2.06 18.95 -23.03
N ALA A 128 -2.30 17.76 -23.59
CA ALA A 128 -1.95 16.50 -22.94
C ALA A 128 -0.46 16.39 -22.61
N THR A 129 0.40 16.67 -23.59
CA THR A 129 1.87 16.59 -23.42
C THR A 129 2.39 17.62 -22.42
N THR A 130 1.84 18.85 -22.45
CA THR A 130 2.20 19.92 -21.52
C THR A 130 1.75 19.59 -20.09
N ALA A 131 0.51 19.15 -19.92
CA ALA A 131 -0.04 18.72 -18.64
C ALA A 131 0.77 17.56 -18.05
N LEU A 132 1.07 16.53 -18.87
CA LEU A 132 1.89 15.40 -18.45
C LEU A 132 3.30 15.83 -18.05
N SER A 133 3.94 16.70 -18.83
CA SER A 133 5.29 17.20 -18.52
C SER A 133 5.33 18.01 -17.22
N MET A 134 4.30 18.84 -16.98
CA MET A 134 4.17 19.60 -15.74
C MET A 134 3.97 18.66 -14.55
N LEU A 135 3.08 17.68 -14.69
CA LEU A 135 2.82 16.69 -13.66
C LEU A 135 4.06 15.84 -13.36
N GLN A 136 4.83 15.42 -14.37
CA GLN A 136 6.03 14.60 -14.17
C GLN A 136 7.11 15.34 -13.39
N ARG A 137 7.22 16.65 -13.59
CA ARG A 137 8.13 17.49 -12.82
C ARG A 137 7.73 17.62 -11.35
N LYS A 138 6.43 17.73 -11.05
CA LYS A 138 5.93 17.91 -9.67
C LYS A 138 5.78 16.58 -8.94
N HIS A 139 5.41 15.54 -9.67
CA HIS A 139 5.07 14.20 -9.19
C HIS A 139 5.83 13.14 -10.02
N PRO A 140 7.15 12.97 -9.82
CA PRO A 140 7.92 11.93 -10.50
C PRO A 140 7.44 10.52 -10.14
N ASP A 141 6.78 10.38 -8.99
CA ASP A 141 6.20 9.16 -8.44
C ASP A 141 4.77 8.85 -8.94
N MET A 142 4.21 9.67 -9.85
CA MET A 142 2.82 9.50 -10.30
C MET A 142 2.53 8.10 -10.85
N GLN A 143 3.48 7.49 -11.58
CA GLN A 143 3.27 6.19 -12.21
C GLN A 143 3.09 5.09 -11.16
N GLN A 144 3.84 5.20 -10.06
CA GLN A 144 3.73 4.29 -8.93
C GLN A 144 2.40 4.50 -8.19
N ILE A 145 1.99 5.76 -8.00
CA ILE A 145 0.71 6.09 -7.35
C ILE A 145 -0.49 5.58 -8.17
N LEU A 146 -0.44 5.71 -9.51
CA LEU A 146 -1.50 5.23 -10.40
C LEU A 146 -1.64 3.69 -10.40
N GLN A 147 -0.56 2.96 -10.09
CA GLN A 147 -0.59 1.50 -9.96
C GLN A 147 -1.10 1.04 -8.58
N ASP A 148 -1.17 1.92 -7.59
CA ASP A 148 -1.63 1.58 -6.25
C ASP A 148 -3.17 1.43 -6.22
N THR A 149 -3.63 0.23 -5.88
CA THR A 149 -5.06 -0.06 -5.74
C THR A 149 -5.71 0.79 -4.65
N ASN A 150 -4.98 1.13 -3.58
CA ASN A 150 -5.49 1.96 -2.50
C ASN A 150 -5.76 3.39 -2.95
N PHE A 151 -4.99 3.91 -3.92
CA PHE A 151 -5.21 5.22 -4.50
C PHE A 151 -6.53 5.24 -5.29
N ALA A 152 -6.77 4.21 -6.10
CA ALA A 152 -8.02 4.07 -6.85
C ALA A 152 -9.24 3.98 -5.92
N GLU A 153 -9.15 3.21 -4.83
CA GLU A 153 -10.20 3.14 -3.81
C GLU A 153 -10.42 4.49 -3.11
N TRP A 154 -9.34 5.20 -2.78
CA TRP A 154 -9.41 6.51 -2.13
C TRP A 154 -10.04 7.60 -2.99
N ILE A 155 -9.83 7.56 -4.31
CA ILE A 155 -10.52 8.42 -5.28
C ILE A 155 -12.01 8.08 -5.30
N LYS A 156 -12.37 6.80 -5.45
CA LYS A 156 -13.76 6.33 -5.52
C LYS A 156 -14.54 6.61 -4.24
N ALA A 157 -13.87 6.66 -3.09
CA ALA A 157 -14.50 6.96 -1.81
C ALA A 157 -15.04 8.41 -1.70
N SER A 158 -14.69 9.32 -2.63
CA SER A 158 -15.19 10.70 -2.63
C SER A 158 -15.61 11.15 -4.03
N ASN A 159 -16.85 11.63 -4.15
CA ASN A 159 -17.37 12.21 -5.38
C ASN A 159 -16.55 13.41 -5.86
N VAL A 160 -15.98 14.20 -4.94
CA VAL A 160 -15.14 15.35 -5.29
C VAL A 160 -13.82 14.88 -5.91
N ARG A 161 -13.18 13.86 -5.34
CA ARG A 161 -11.94 13.29 -5.88
C ARG A 161 -12.16 12.63 -7.23
N THR A 162 -13.28 11.93 -7.38
CA THR A 162 -13.68 11.33 -8.66
C THR A 162 -13.86 12.41 -9.74
N ARG A 163 -14.51 13.54 -9.42
CA ARG A 163 -14.64 14.67 -10.35
C ARG A 163 -13.29 15.29 -10.72
N LEU A 164 -12.40 15.50 -9.75
CA LEU A 164 -11.05 15.99 -10.01
C LEU A 164 -10.26 15.04 -10.90
N PHE A 165 -10.43 13.72 -10.69
CA PHE A 165 -9.75 12.71 -11.49
C PHE A 165 -10.27 12.71 -12.93
N VAL A 166 -11.58 12.82 -13.12
CA VAL A 166 -12.19 12.95 -14.46
C VAL A 166 -11.76 14.25 -15.14
N ALA A 167 -11.67 15.37 -14.42
CA ALA A 167 -11.18 16.63 -14.98
C ALA A 167 -9.70 16.52 -15.40
N ALA A 168 -8.87 15.90 -14.58
CA ALA A 168 -7.48 15.63 -14.90
C ALA A 168 -7.32 14.75 -16.16
N ASP A 169 -8.12 13.69 -16.28
CA ASP A 169 -8.04 12.72 -17.38
C ASP A 169 -8.66 13.24 -18.69
N GLN A 170 -9.87 13.81 -18.64
CA GLN A 170 -10.62 14.22 -19.84
C GLN A 170 -10.27 15.63 -20.30
N GLN A 171 -10.00 16.54 -19.38
CA GLN A 171 -9.75 17.96 -19.70
C GLN A 171 -8.26 18.32 -19.67
N TYR A 172 -7.39 17.34 -19.35
CA TYR A 172 -5.96 17.54 -19.16
C TYR A 172 -5.65 18.63 -18.12
N ASP A 173 -6.48 18.73 -17.08
CA ASP A 173 -6.30 19.67 -15.99
C ASP A 173 -5.16 19.20 -15.07
N SER A 174 -3.99 19.80 -15.24
CA SER A 174 -2.81 19.50 -14.45
C SER A 174 -2.92 19.95 -12.99
N GLU A 175 -3.73 20.97 -12.68
CA GLU A 175 -3.90 21.47 -11.32
C GLU A 175 -4.77 20.51 -10.50
N ALA A 176 -5.87 20.01 -11.09
CA ALA A 176 -6.70 18.98 -10.48
C ALA A 176 -5.90 17.70 -10.16
N ALA A 177 -5.02 17.29 -11.07
CA ALA A 177 -4.13 16.15 -10.86
C ALA A 177 -3.08 16.40 -9.77
N ASP A 178 -2.44 17.58 -9.77
CA ASP A 178 -1.44 18.00 -8.77
C ASP A 178 -2.02 17.95 -7.35
N GLU A 179 -3.23 18.49 -7.17
CA GLU A 179 -3.96 18.45 -5.91
C GLU A 179 -4.27 17.02 -5.46
N LEU A 180 -4.75 16.16 -6.37
CA LEU A 180 -5.03 14.76 -6.05
C LEU A 180 -3.79 14.00 -5.57
N PHE A 181 -2.68 14.12 -6.29
CA PHE A 181 -1.44 13.46 -5.91
C PHE A 181 -0.84 14.04 -4.64
N SER A 182 -0.92 15.36 -4.44
CA SER A 182 -0.43 16.03 -3.23
C SER A 182 -1.21 15.60 -1.99
N LEU A 183 -2.53 15.59 -2.06
CA LEU A 183 -3.41 15.12 -0.98
C LEU A 183 -3.19 13.64 -0.65
N TRP A 184 -2.96 12.81 -1.67
CA TRP A 184 -2.63 11.40 -1.45
C TRP A 184 -1.31 11.24 -0.69
N LYS A 185 -0.27 11.96 -1.11
CA LYS A 185 1.04 11.95 -0.46
C LYS A 185 0.98 12.47 0.97
N GLU A 186 0.23 13.53 1.20
CA GLU A 186 -0.02 14.06 2.54
C GLU A 186 -0.68 13.00 3.43
N ARG A 187 -1.72 12.32 2.92
CA ARG A 187 -2.36 11.22 3.64
C ARG A 187 -1.38 10.10 3.97
N GLN A 188 -0.56 9.67 3.01
CA GLN A 188 0.45 8.63 3.22
C GLN A 188 1.45 9.04 4.31
N ASN A 189 1.91 10.28 4.29
CA ASN A 189 2.80 10.82 5.31
C ASN A 189 2.13 10.83 6.70
N ILE A 190 0.87 11.27 6.79
CA ILE A 190 0.11 11.26 8.05
C ILE A 190 -0.05 9.83 8.59
N VAL A 191 -0.35 8.85 7.73
CA VAL A 191 -0.49 7.45 8.12
C VAL A 191 0.85 6.90 8.65
N GLN A 192 1.95 7.18 7.95
CA GLN A 192 3.29 6.76 8.39
C GLN A 192 3.70 7.41 9.72
N GLN A 193 3.46 8.71 9.88
CA GLN A 193 3.73 9.43 11.13
C GLN A 193 2.89 8.87 12.28
N THR A 194 1.61 8.60 12.04
CA THR A 194 0.70 8.03 13.05
C THR A 194 1.17 6.63 13.47
N ALA A 195 1.54 5.78 12.52
CA ALA A 195 2.08 4.45 12.82
C ALA A 195 3.39 4.52 13.61
N ALA A 196 4.29 5.46 13.28
CA ALA A 196 5.53 5.66 14.02
C ALA A 196 5.29 6.15 15.46
N VAL A 197 4.35 7.08 15.65
CA VAL A 197 3.95 7.57 16.98
C VAL A 197 3.29 6.46 17.80
N GLU A 198 2.44 5.64 17.19
CA GLU A 198 1.81 4.49 17.85
C GLU A 198 2.84 3.42 18.23
N GLU A 199 3.82 3.14 17.36
CA GLU A 199 4.90 2.22 17.69
C GLU A 199 5.76 2.76 18.84
N GLN A 200 6.09 4.05 18.83
CA GLN A 200 6.83 4.69 19.92
C GLN A 200 6.04 4.66 21.23
N SER A 201 4.75 4.97 21.20
CA SER A 201 3.88 4.93 22.39
C SER A 201 3.78 3.52 22.94
N ARG A 202 3.64 2.51 22.08
CA ARG A 202 3.67 1.09 22.46
C ARG A 202 5.01 0.70 23.09
N LYS A 203 6.14 1.10 22.49
CA LYS A 203 7.48 0.86 23.05
C LYS A 203 7.64 1.52 24.42
N GLN A 204 7.16 2.75 24.60
CA GLN A 204 7.20 3.45 25.89
C GLN A 204 6.31 2.76 26.92
N ALA A 205 5.10 2.32 26.55
CA ALA A 205 4.21 1.58 27.43
C ALA A 205 4.82 0.24 27.89
N VAL A 206 5.42 -0.51 26.97
CA VAL A 206 6.13 -1.76 27.30
C VAL A 206 7.34 -1.48 28.18
N LYS A 207 8.13 -0.43 27.89
CA LYS A 207 9.25 -0.02 28.76
C LYS A 207 8.77 0.38 30.15
N ALA A 208 7.71 1.17 30.27
CA ALA A 208 7.15 1.58 31.57
C ALA A 208 6.60 0.37 32.36
N ALA A 209 5.99 -0.60 31.67
CA ALA A 209 5.55 -1.85 32.28
C ALA A 209 6.72 -2.77 32.68
N SER A 210 7.80 -2.80 31.87
CA SER A 210 9.00 -3.61 32.10
C SER A 210 9.94 -3.00 33.15
N THR A 211 10.03 -1.68 33.23
CA THR A 211 10.52 -0.95 34.40
C THR A 211 9.39 -0.94 35.41
N GLY A 212 8.94 -2.15 35.80
CA GLY A 212 7.82 -2.36 36.69
C GLY A 212 7.94 -1.37 37.84
N ASN A 213 6.89 -0.59 38.06
CA ASN A 213 6.82 0.53 38.98
C ASN A 213 7.67 0.26 40.24
N ALA A 214 8.96 0.65 40.20
CA ALA A 214 9.91 0.46 41.30
C ALA A 214 9.66 1.51 42.40
N ARG A 215 8.48 2.14 42.37
CA ARG A 215 7.85 2.70 43.55
C ARG A 215 7.08 1.55 44.18
N GLY A 216 7.77 0.80 45.03
CA GLY A 216 7.11 0.05 46.09
C GLY A 216 6.06 0.96 46.71
N SER A 217 4.87 0.43 46.91
CA SER A 217 3.72 1.10 47.49
C SER A 217 4.15 2.21 48.46
N THR A 218 3.71 3.45 48.22
CA THR A 218 3.79 4.53 49.23
C THR A 218 2.83 4.28 50.41
N GLU A 219 2.23 3.11 50.48
CA GLU A 219 1.60 2.60 51.69
C GLU A 219 2.72 2.38 52.72
N SER A 220 2.78 3.28 53.70
CA SER A 220 3.71 3.16 54.83
C SER A 220 3.61 1.75 55.40
N ALA A 221 4.76 1.08 55.54
CA ALA A 221 4.85 -0.26 56.11
C ALA A 221 3.96 -0.38 57.37
N PRO A 222 3.29 -1.53 57.58
CA PRO A 222 2.33 -1.67 58.67
C PRO A 222 2.96 -1.26 60.01
N LYS A 223 2.38 -0.24 60.64
CA LYS A 223 2.86 0.31 61.92
C LYS A 223 2.86 -0.78 62.99
N LYS A 224 3.88 -0.81 63.84
CA LYS A 224 4.06 -1.86 64.87
C LYS A 224 2.90 -1.87 65.87
N ILE A 225 2.39 -3.05 66.18
CA ILE A 225 1.37 -3.29 67.22
C ILE A 225 2.11 -3.64 68.52
N TYR A 226 1.74 -3.00 69.62
CA TYR A 226 2.33 -3.25 70.94
C TYR A 226 1.38 -4.07 71.81
N ARG A 227 1.90 -5.01 72.60
CA ARG A 227 1.10 -5.71 73.62
C ARG A 227 1.26 -5.02 74.96
N ARG A 228 0.19 -4.91 75.76
CA ARG A 228 0.25 -4.27 77.09
C ARG A 228 1.30 -4.90 78.00
N ALA A 229 1.39 -6.23 77.99
CA ALA A 229 2.39 -6.97 78.77
C ALA A 229 3.83 -6.59 78.38
N ASP A 230 4.10 -6.37 77.09
CA ASP A 230 5.44 -6.03 76.59
C ASP A 230 5.83 -4.61 76.99
N ILE A 231 4.87 -3.67 77.02
CA ILE A 231 5.10 -2.29 77.50
C ILE A 231 5.41 -2.30 79.01
N ILE A 232 4.63 -3.07 79.79
CA ILE A 232 4.83 -3.18 81.25
C ILE A 232 6.18 -3.85 81.55
N ASN A 233 6.53 -4.90 80.82
CA ASN A 233 7.83 -5.56 80.94
C ASN A 233 8.96 -4.60 80.58
N LEU A 234 8.83 -3.83 79.49
CA LEU A 234 9.81 -2.83 79.07
C LEU A 234 10.03 -1.76 80.16
N MET A 235 8.95 -1.25 80.76
CA MET A 235 9.02 -0.28 81.85
C MET A 235 9.74 -0.83 83.10
N ARG A 236 9.63 -2.15 83.35
CA ARG A 236 10.23 -2.81 84.50
C ARG A 236 11.70 -3.21 84.28
N THR A 237 12.05 -3.65 83.08
CA THR A 237 13.39 -4.19 82.77
C THR A 237 14.35 -3.15 82.22
N ASP A 238 13.83 -2.15 81.49
CA ASP A 238 14.66 -1.15 80.79
C ASP A 238 13.92 0.21 80.69
N PRO A 239 13.97 1.02 81.77
CA PRO A 239 13.30 2.32 81.83
C PRO A 239 13.81 3.33 80.80
N ASP A 240 15.10 3.28 80.45
CA ASP A 240 15.72 4.22 79.52
C ASP A 240 15.21 3.99 78.09
N ARG A 241 15.06 2.72 77.69
CA ARG A 241 14.47 2.36 76.40
C ARG A 241 12.98 2.66 76.32
N TYR A 242 12.26 2.53 77.43
CA TYR A 242 10.87 2.98 77.52
C TYR A 242 10.75 4.49 77.28
N ALA A 243 11.61 5.30 77.91
CA ALA A 243 11.62 6.75 77.72
C ALA A 243 11.90 7.15 76.26
N ALA A 244 12.84 6.47 75.60
CA ALA A 244 13.15 6.71 74.19
C ALA A 244 11.99 6.37 73.23
N LEU A 245 11.20 5.34 73.55
CA LEU A 245 10.05 4.89 72.74
C LEU A 245 8.71 5.50 73.17
N GLN A 246 8.68 6.28 74.25
CA GLN A 246 7.50 6.94 74.78
C GLN A 246 6.66 7.66 73.71
N PRO A 247 7.22 8.51 72.81
CA PRO A 247 6.40 9.23 71.84
C PRO A 247 5.69 8.30 70.84
N GLU A 248 6.30 7.17 70.48
CA GLU A 248 5.69 6.18 69.59
C GLU A 248 4.65 5.31 70.33
N ILE A 249 4.91 4.98 71.59
CA ILE A 249 3.96 4.23 72.43
C ILE A 249 2.69 5.06 72.67
N MET A 250 2.81 6.36 72.93
CA MET A 250 1.67 7.26 73.08
C MET A 250 0.83 7.34 71.80
N LYS A 251 1.47 7.50 70.64
CA LYS A 251 0.79 7.41 69.33
C LYS A 251 0.12 6.06 69.11
N ALA A 252 0.73 4.96 69.55
CA ALA A 252 0.12 3.64 69.45
C ALA A 252 -1.14 3.50 70.33
N TYR A 253 -1.20 4.17 71.49
CA TYR A 253 -2.42 4.24 72.30
C TYR A 253 -3.52 5.04 71.61
N GLU A 254 -3.18 6.20 71.03
CA GLU A 254 -4.11 7.07 70.28
C GLU A 254 -4.69 6.33 69.06
N GLU A 255 -3.85 5.62 68.32
CA GLU A 255 -4.22 4.86 67.12
C GLU A 255 -4.82 3.46 67.45
N LYS A 256 -5.09 3.15 68.73
CA LYS A 256 -5.61 1.83 69.20
C LYS A 256 -4.77 0.63 68.73
N ARG A 257 -3.46 0.82 68.56
CA ARG A 257 -2.46 -0.21 68.21
C ARG A 257 -1.89 -0.96 69.43
N VAL A 258 -2.42 -0.71 70.63
CA VAL A 258 -2.05 -1.43 71.86
C VAL A 258 -3.10 -2.50 72.18
N ARG A 259 -2.70 -3.77 72.22
CA ARG A 259 -3.57 -4.92 72.52
C ARG A 259 -3.31 -5.50 73.91
#